data_AF-S8EEP7-F1
#
_entry.id   AF-S8EEP7-F1
#
_cell.length_a   1.000
_cell.length_b   1.000
_cell.length_c   1.000
_cell.angle_alpha   90.00
_cell.angle_beta   90.00
_cell.angle_gamma   90.00
#
_symmetry.space_group_name_H-M   'P 1'
#
loop_
_entity.id
_entity.type
_entity.pdbx_description
1 polymer ?
#
loop_
_entity_poly.entity_id
_entity_poly.type
_entity_poly.pdbx_seq_one_letter_code
_entity_poly.pdbx_strand_id
1 'polypeptide(L)' 'VSVSGDSVEVETKRDQSSSNVAVPYTIPSWSGPPCHPFFVEVLKDGAIVEKFHVNKKGAYMFGRVDLCDFVLEHPTIS' A
#
# COMPACT_ATOMS: atom_id res chain seq x y z
N VAL A 1 33.71 30.24 -12.12
CA VAL A 1 33.68 28.80 -11.79
C VAL A 1 32.61 28.58 -10.74
N SER A 2 31.66 27.68 -11.05
CA SER A 2 30.96 26.80 -10.08
C SER A 2 30.00 27.47 -9.08
N VAL A 3 28.81 26.97 -8.76
CA VAL A 3 27.97 25.86 -9.24
C VAL A 3 26.56 26.12 -8.67
N SER A 4 25.55 25.72 -9.42
CA SER A 4 24.14 25.62 -9.04
C SER A 4 23.94 24.75 -7.79
N GLY A 5 23.09 25.20 -6.87
CA GLY A 5 22.60 24.37 -5.76
C GLY A 5 21.10 24.15 -5.93
N ASP A 6 20.72 23.08 -6.63
CA ASP A 6 19.34 22.62 -6.72
C ASP A 6 19.10 21.65 -5.56
N SER A 7 18.23 22.04 -4.62
CA SER A 7 17.87 21.24 -3.45
C SER A 7 16.87 20.17 -3.85
N VAL A 8 17.36 18.96 -4.11
CA VAL A 8 16.51 17.78 -4.29
C VAL A 8 16.08 17.27 -2.92
N GLU A 9 14.82 17.48 -2.56
CA GLU A 9 14.19 16.90 -1.38
C GLU A 9 13.93 15.40 -1.63
N VAL A 10 14.80 14.56 -1.08
CA VAL A 10 14.70 13.10 -1.17
C VAL A 10 13.61 12.64 -0.19
N GLU A 11 12.39 12.46 -0.71
CA GLU A 11 11.30 11.82 0.03
C GLU A 11 11.73 10.39 0.39
N THR A 12 12.07 10.21 1.66
CA THR A 12 12.58 8.95 2.20
C THR A 12 11.42 7.95 2.25
N LYS A 13 11.40 7.05 1.26
CA LYS A 13 10.49 5.90 1.22
C LYS A 13 10.74 5.05 2.47
N ARG A 14 9.84 5.16 3.46
CA ARG A 14 9.85 4.29 4.65
C ARG A 14 9.52 2.88 4.19
N ASP A 15 10.55 2.09 3.88
CA ASP A 15 10.45 0.64 3.98
C ASP A 15 10.36 0.32 5.48
N GLN A 16 9.13 0.15 5.98
CA GLN A 16 8.90 -0.37 7.33
C GLN A 16 9.36 -1.82 7.37
N SER A 17 10.54 -2.03 7.92
CA SER A 17 11.01 -3.33 8.38
C SER A 17 10.35 -3.66 9.73
N SER A 18 9.41 -4.61 9.78
CA SER A 18 9.03 -5.25 11.05
C SER A 18 8.34 -6.61 10.88
N SER A 19 8.92 -7.60 11.57
CA SER A 19 8.53 -9.00 11.75
C SER A 19 8.93 -9.98 10.63
N ASN A 20 9.68 -11.02 11.04
CA ASN A 20 10.27 -12.08 10.24
C ASN A 20 9.23 -13.11 9.76
N VAL A 21 8.00 -12.67 9.48
CA VAL A 21 6.92 -13.50 8.96
C VAL A 21 7.01 -13.42 7.44
N ALA A 22 7.48 -14.50 6.82
CA ALA A 22 7.54 -14.59 5.37
C ALA A 22 6.12 -14.51 4.80
N VAL A 23 5.78 -13.37 4.20
CA VAL A 23 4.56 -13.24 3.41
C VAL A 23 4.70 -14.17 2.20
N PRO A 24 3.72 -15.05 1.93
CA PRO A 24 3.83 -16.05 0.86
C PRO A 24 3.77 -15.46 -0.55
N TYR A 25 3.56 -14.14 -0.68
CA TYR A 25 3.46 -13.44 -1.95
C TYR A 25 4.68 -12.56 -2.19
N THR A 26 5.41 -12.87 -3.25
CA THR A 26 6.47 -12.01 -3.78
C THR A 26 5.91 -11.12 -4.87
N ILE A 27 6.05 -9.81 -4.72
CA ILE A 27 5.63 -8.85 -5.74
C ILE A 27 6.44 -9.08 -7.03
N PRO A 28 5.80 -9.27 -8.19
CA PRO A 28 6.51 -9.50 -9.43
C PRO A 28 7.21 -8.24 -9.94
N SER A 29 8.28 -8.39 -10.71
CA SER A 29 9.11 -7.28 -11.21
C SER A 29 8.36 -6.30 -12.13
N TRP A 30 7.27 -6.74 -12.76
CA TRP A 30 6.42 -5.91 -13.62
C TRP A 30 5.30 -5.19 -12.84
N SER A 31 5.17 -5.42 -11.54
CA SER A 31 4.19 -4.73 -10.72
C SER A 31 4.55 -3.25 -10.57
N GLY A 32 3.55 -2.38 -10.69
CA GLY A 32 3.70 -0.93 -10.53
C GLY A 32 2.36 -0.30 -10.17
N PRO A 33 2.37 0.92 -9.59
CA PRO A 33 1.15 1.64 -9.28
C PRO A 33 0.35 1.94 -10.57
N PRO A 34 -0.99 1.97 -10.51
CA PRO A 34 -1.81 2.32 -11.66
C PRO A 34 -1.60 3.79 -12.08
N CYS A 35 -1.71 4.07 -13.38
CA CYS A 35 -1.54 5.41 -13.94
C CYS A 35 -2.72 6.37 -13.67
N HIS A 36 -3.84 5.83 -13.18
CA HIS A 36 -5.06 6.59 -12.93
C HIS A 36 -5.47 6.47 -11.46
N PRO A 37 -6.25 7.44 -10.94
CA PRO A 37 -6.88 7.30 -9.64
C PRO A 37 -7.67 5.99 -9.57
N PHE A 38 -7.33 5.17 -8.59
CA PHE A 38 -7.94 3.87 -8.37
C PHE A 38 -8.25 3.72 -6.89
N PHE A 39 -9.43 3.22 -6.58
CA PHE A 39 -9.95 3.12 -5.23
C PHE A 39 -10.76 1.85 -5.02
N VAL A 40 -10.78 1.38 -3.77
CA VAL A 40 -11.64 0.29 -3.30
C VAL A 40 -12.65 0.87 -2.34
N GLU A 41 -13.92 0.49 -2.48
CA GLU A 41 -15.01 0.94 -1.61
C GLU A 41 -15.48 -0.20 -0.71
N VAL A 42 -15.68 0.11 0.57
CA VAL A 42 -16.25 -0.84 1.54
C VAL A 42 -17.75 -0.64 1.54
N LEU A 43 -18.46 -1.71 1.20
CA LEU A 43 -19.91 -1.78 1.25
C LEU A 43 -20.34 -2.53 2.52
N LYS A 44 -21.20 -1.91 3.33
CA LYS A 44 -21.87 -2.54 4.46
C LYS A 44 -23.37 -2.24 4.36
N ASP A 45 -24.19 -3.27 4.44
CA ASP A 45 -25.65 -3.17 4.38
C ASP A 45 -26.18 -2.35 3.17
N GLY A 46 -25.49 -2.46 2.02
CA GLY A 46 -25.84 -1.75 0.80
C GLY A 46 -25.40 -0.29 0.73
N ALA A 47 -24.73 0.23 1.77
CA ALA A 47 -24.16 1.57 1.79
C ALA A 47 -22.63 1.54 1.66
N ILE A 48 -22.07 2.52 0.94
CA ILE A 48 -20.63 2.76 0.92
C ILE A 48 -20.26 3.46 2.22
N VAL A 49 -19.43 2.82 3.03
CA VAL A 49 -19.02 3.33 4.34
C VAL A 49 -17.58 3.83 4.36
N GLU A 50 -16.75 3.39 3.40
CA GLU A 50 -15.33 3.75 3.36
C GLU A 50 -14.76 3.63 1.94
N LYS A 51 -13.68 4.37 1.68
CA LYS A 51 -12.99 4.41 0.39
C LYS A 51 -11.48 4.47 0.57
N PHE A 52 -10.78 3.45 0.07
CA PHE A 52 -9.33 3.32 0.12
C PHE A 52 -8.68 3.68 -1.21
N HIS A 53 -7.65 4.54 -1.18
CA HIS A 53 -6.88 4.87 -2.37
C HIS A 53 -5.78 3.82 -2.59
N VAL A 54 -5.85 3.11 -3.71
CA VAL A 54 -4.93 2.02 -4.08
C VAL A 54 -4.14 2.37 -5.34
N ASN A 55 -3.61 3.59 -5.37
CA ASN A 55 -2.91 4.16 -6.52
C ASN A 55 -1.42 4.44 -6.30
N LYS A 56 -0.86 4.06 -5.13
CA LYS A 56 0.52 4.37 -4.75
C LYS A 56 1.47 3.16 -4.82
N LYS A 57 0.95 1.94 -4.65
CA LYS A 57 1.74 0.69 -4.66
C LYS A 57 1.31 -0.19 -5.83
N GLY A 58 2.21 -1.05 -6.30
CA GLY A 58 1.89 -2.07 -7.29
C GLY A 58 1.18 -3.30 -6.73
N ALA A 59 1.16 -3.46 -5.40
CA ALA A 59 0.41 -4.48 -4.69
C ALA A 59 0.02 -3.97 -3.30
N TYR A 60 -1.12 -4.45 -2.80
CA TYR A 60 -1.64 -4.16 -1.47
C TYR A 60 -2.11 -5.46 -0.81
N MET A 61 -1.91 -5.58 0.51
CA MET A 61 -2.36 -6.75 1.27
C MET A 61 -3.57 -6.41 2.15
N PHE A 62 -4.55 -7.31 2.15
CA PHE A 62 -5.71 -7.29 3.04
C PHE A 62 -5.60 -8.50 3.98
N GLY A 63 -5.68 -8.29 5.28
CA GLY A 63 -5.53 -9.36 6.27
C GLY A 63 -5.82 -8.89 7.69
N ARG A 64 -5.58 -9.72 8.69
CA ARG A 64 -5.80 -9.37 10.11
C ARG A 64 -4.57 -8.88 10.86
N VAL A 65 -3.38 -9.03 10.27
CA VAL A 65 -2.11 -8.68 10.92
C VAL A 65 -1.67 -7.28 10.54
N ASP A 66 -0.98 -6.60 11.45
CA ASP A 66 -0.48 -5.22 11.27
C ASP A 66 0.54 -5.08 10.13
N LEU A 67 1.01 -6.20 9.56
CA LEU A 67 1.86 -6.22 8.37
C LEU A 67 1.07 -5.91 7.08
N CYS A 68 -0.26 -6.06 7.09
CA CYS A 68 -1.11 -5.79 5.93
C CYS A 68 -1.31 -4.29 5.72
N ASP A 69 -1.48 -3.88 4.46
CA ASP A 69 -1.81 -2.49 4.12
C ASP A 69 -3.21 -2.09 4.60
N PHE A 70 -4.12 -3.06 4.60
CA PHE A 70 -5.50 -2.91 5.06
C PHE A 70 -5.79 -4.02 6.08
N VAL A 71 -5.90 -3.62 7.35
CA VAL A 71 -6.27 -4.52 8.44
C VAL A 71 -7.78 -4.63 8.51
N LEU A 72 -8.31 -5.87 8.46
CA LEU A 72 -9.73 -6.16 8.45
C LEU A 72 -10.11 -7.05 9.63
N GLU A 73 -11.20 -6.68 10.32
CA GLU A 73 -11.70 -7.39 11.50
C GLU A 73 -12.79 -8.40 11.14
N HIS A 74 -12.46 -9.44 10.38
CA HIS A 74 -13.39 -10.54 10.12
C HIS A 74 -12.75 -11.91 10.40
N PRO A 75 -13.43 -12.82 11.14
CA PRO A 75 -12.83 -14.07 11.59
C PRO A 75 -12.46 -15.06 10.47
N THR A 76 -13.00 -14.88 9.26
CA THR A 76 -12.67 -15.72 8.10
C THR A 76 -11.49 -15.20 7.28
N ILE A 77 -11.00 -13.99 7.57
CA ILE A 77 -9.85 -13.40 6.90
C ILE A 77 -8.60 -13.92 7.61
N SER A 78 -7.53 -14.23 6.88
CA SER A 78 -6.28 -14.70 7.48
C SER A 78 -5.48 -13.56 8.09
#